data_AF-A0A3C1EYZ6-F1
#
_entry.id   AF-A0A3C1EYZ6-F1
#
_cell.length_a   1.000
_cell.length_b   1.000
_cell.length_c   1.000
_cell.angle_alpha   90.00
_cell.angle_beta   90.00
_cell.angle_gamma   90.00
#
_symmetry.space_group_name_H-M   'P 1'
#
loop_
_entity.id
_entity.type
_entity.pdbx_description
1 polymer ?
#
loop_
_entity_poly.entity_id
_entity_poly.type
_entity_poly.pdbx_seq_one_letter_code
_entity_poly.pdbx_strand_id
1 'polypeptide(L)'
;MQKKIIFLILTMVIPSIISSEVTRRIIRNGNRSKIIFYNGGTEIAKCVFDEEGNVEIIGNIPDGIIRQYYDSGNIFMETNYKNNRQDGIIKLYYENGKLMSEGYIKENKSEGISKTYNEDGLVMEESNYKNGKLDGISREYYESGKLKSESKYKNGKLNGTSKKYYENGNLSIENEYNNNVLNGTCKTYYENGELCEKMKYSKGKLDGTSKTYYENGKIMYKEKYKRDSKIDTIKYDKK
;
A
#
# COMPACT_ATOMS: atom_id res chain seq x y z
N MET A 1 63.72 -51.17 -7.46
CA MET A 1 62.58 -51.56 -6.59
C MET A 1 61.45 -50.56 -6.76
N GLN A 2 60.23 -51.07 -6.91
CA GLN A 2 59.01 -50.33 -7.22
C GLN A 2 58.51 -49.42 -6.08
N LYS A 3 57.90 -48.30 -6.50
CA LYS A 3 56.82 -47.47 -5.92
C LYS A 3 56.39 -47.71 -4.46
N LYS A 4 56.16 -46.59 -3.76
CA LYS A 4 54.84 -46.31 -3.12
C LYS A 4 54.70 -44.79 -2.90
N ILE A 5 54.01 -44.14 -3.84
CA ILE A 5 53.43 -42.80 -3.64
C ILE A 5 52.12 -43.04 -2.88
N ILE A 6 52.06 -42.59 -1.64
CA ILE A 6 50.85 -42.63 -0.82
C ILE A 6 50.02 -41.40 -1.22
N PHE A 7 48.95 -41.61 -1.98
CA PHE A 7 47.90 -40.61 -2.14
C PHE A 7 47.02 -40.65 -0.88
N LEU A 8 47.19 -39.67 0.00
CA LEU A 8 46.27 -39.42 1.08
C LEU A 8 45.05 -38.70 0.48
N ILE A 9 44.01 -39.44 0.12
CA ILE A 9 42.72 -38.86 -0.26
C ILE A 9 42.10 -38.33 1.03
N LEU A 10 42.31 -37.04 1.29
CA LEU A 10 41.57 -36.30 2.30
C LEU A 10 40.16 -36.08 1.74
N THR A 11 39.21 -36.99 2.02
CA THR A 11 37.81 -36.71 1.77
C THR A 11 37.38 -35.62 2.74
N MET A 12 37.45 -34.37 2.29
CA MET A 12 36.69 -33.27 2.88
C MET A 12 35.21 -33.64 2.74
N VAL A 13 34.65 -34.20 3.80
CA VAL A 13 33.19 -34.23 3.98
C VAL A 13 32.80 -32.80 4.26
N ILE A 14 32.44 -32.05 3.20
CA ILE A 14 31.75 -30.78 3.36
C ILE A 14 30.41 -31.15 4.03
N PRO A 15 30.10 -30.66 5.24
CA PRO A 15 28.76 -30.82 5.77
C PRO A 15 27.87 -29.91 4.93
N SER A 16 27.28 -30.47 3.87
CA SER A 16 26.20 -29.84 3.11
C SER A 16 24.93 -29.83 3.94
N ILE A 17 24.96 -29.11 5.06
CA ILE A 17 23.73 -28.56 5.64
C ILE A 17 23.58 -27.19 5.01
N ILE A 18 23.37 -27.17 3.69
CA ILE A 18 22.57 -26.09 3.13
C ILE A 18 21.20 -26.39 3.71
N SER A 19 20.81 -25.68 4.77
CA SER A 19 19.41 -25.62 5.16
C SER A 19 18.68 -25.21 3.89
N SER A 20 18.03 -26.16 3.25
CA SER A 20 17.45 -25.96 1.94
C SER A 20 16.43 -24.84 2.07
N GLU A 21 16.59 -23.83 1.24
CA GLU A 21 15.73 -22.67 1.28
C GLU A 21 14.30 -23.08 0.93
N VAL A 22 13.34 -22.54 1.70
CA VAL A 22 11.93 -22.69 1.37
C VAL A 22 11.54 -21.59 0.41
N THR A 23 11.05 -21.99 -0.76
CA THR A 23 10.62 -21.06 -1.81
C THR A 23 9.14 -21.26 -2.11
N ARG A 24 8.52 -20.27 -2.75
CA ARG A 24 7.16 -20.40 -3.26
C ARG A 24 7.03 -19.89 -4.68
N ARG A 25 6.05 -20.43 -5.41
CA ARG A 25 5.66 -19.97 -6.76
C ARG A 25 4.15 -19.84 -6.86
N ILE A 26 3.70 -18.85 -7.63
CA ILE A 26 2.28 -18.67 -7.97
C ILE A 26 2.05 -19.34 -9.32
N ILE A 27 1.11 -20.28 -9.36
CA ILE A 27 0.65 -20.91 -10.60
C ILE A 27 -0.74 -20.36 -10.91
N ARG A 28 -0.89 -19.73 -12.07
CA ARG A 28 -2.17 -19.18 -12.55
C ARG A 28 -2.72 -20.04 -13.68
N ASN A 29 -3.92 -20.57 -13.50
CA ASN A 29 -4.67 -21.35 -14.49
C ASN A 29 -6.05 -20.71 -14.71
N GLY A 30 -6.15 -19.80 -15.68
CA GLY A 30 -7.35 -18.99 -15.90
C GLY A 30 -7.66 -18.12 -14.67
N ASN A 31 -8.89 -18.23 -14.15
CA ASN A 31 -9.31 -17.49 -12.95
C ASN A 31 -8.81 -18.07 -11.62
N ARG A 32 -8.19 -19.26 -11.65
CA ARG A 32 -7.70 -19.94 -10.44
C ARG A 32 -6.21 -19.70 -10.27
N SER A 33 -5.81 -19.37 -9.05
CA SER A 33 -4.40 -19.30 -8.66
C SER A 33 -4.13 -20.33 -7.57
N LYS A 34 -2.91 -20.87 -7.54
CA LYS A 34 -2.39 -21.68 -6.44
C LYS A 34 -1.01 -21.14 -6.06
N ILE A 35 -0.68 -21.21 -4.77
CA ILE A 35 0.69 -20.96 -4.30
C ILE A 35 1.26 -22.31 -3.93
N ILE A 36 2.39 -22.70 -4.52
CA ILE A 36 3.08 -23.94 -4.19
C ILE A 36 4.38 -23.61 -3.47
N PHE A 37 4.65 -24.32 -2.38
CA PHE A 37 5.84 -24.18 -1.55
C PHE A 37 6.78 -25.35 -1.79
N TYR A 38 8.05 -25.05 -1.94
CA TYR A 38 9.10 -26.01 -2.23
C TYR A 38 10.20 -25.94 -1.18
N ASN A 39 10.75 -27.09 -0.81
CA ASN A 39 11.98 -27.18 -0.04
C ASN A 39 12.98 -28.05 -0.83
N GLY A 40 14.10 -27.48 -1.26
CA GLY A 40 15.07 -28.19 -2.09
C GLY A 40 14.49 -28.71 -3.43
N GLY A 41 13.48 -28.02 -3.98
CA GLY A 41 12.80 -28.41 -5.23
C GLY A 41 11.63 -29.39 -5.07
N THR A 42 11.42 -29.94 -3.87
CA THR A 42 10.27 -30.81 -3.58
C THR A 42 9.07 -29.99 -3.11
N GLU A 43 7.87 -30.22 -3.69
CA GLU A 43 6.62 -29.62 -3.20
C GLU A 43 6.34 -30.12 -1.77
N ILE A 44 6.19 -29.19 -0.83
CA ILE A 44 5.93 -29.50 0.59
C ILE A 44 4.55 -29.02 1.07
N ALA A 45 3.99 -28.01 0.39
CA ALA A 45 2.67 -27.48 0.68
C ALA A 45 2.11 -26.72 -0.52
N LYS A 46 0.80 -26.49 -0.51
CA LYS A 46 0.14 -25.57 -1.44
C LYS A 46 -1.06 -24.90 -0.81
N CYS A 47 -1.28 -23.63 -1.19
CA CYS A 47 -2.52 -22.90 -0.95
C CYS A 47 -3.36 -22.95 -2.23
N VAL A 48 -4.58 -23.45 -2.12
CA VAL A 48 -5.58 -23.46 -3.20
C VAL A 48 -6.67 -22.46 -2.84
N PHE A 49 -6.95 -21.55 -3.78
CA PHE A 49 -7.98 -20.54 -3.64
C PHE A 49 -9.23 -21.03 -4.38
N ASP A 50 -10.37 -21.04 -3.70
CA ASP A 50 -11.65 -21.29 -4.35
C ASP A 50 -12.19 -20.02 -5.04
N GLU A 51 -13.36 -20.13 -5.67
CA GLU A 51 -13.99 -19.02 -6.40
C GLU A 51 -14.53 -17.91 -5.47
N GLU A 52 -14.67 -18.22 -4.18
CA GLU A 52 -15.09 -17.28 -3.13
C GLU A 52 -13.90 -16.60 -2.44
N GLY A 53 -12.68 -17.05 -2.74
CA GLY A 53 -11.43 -16.56 -2.17
C GLY A 53 -11.03 -17.23 -0.85
N ASN A 54 -11.71 -18.31 -0.43
CA ASN A 54 -11.26 -19.11 0.71
C ASN A 54 -9.98 -19.87 0.35
N VAL A 55 -9.13 -20.07 1.35
CA VAL A 55 -7.84 -20.72 1.18
C VAL A 55 -7.86 -22.09 1.84
N GLU A 56 -7.69 -23.13 1.04
CA GLU A 56 -7.35 -24.47 1.52
C GLU A 56 -5.83 -24.63 1.52
N ILE A 57 -5.26 -25.03 2.66
CA ILE A 57 -3.84 -25.34 2.79
C ILE A 57 -3.69 -26.87 2.80
N ILE A 58 -2.93 -27.39 1.84
CA ILE A 58 -2.59 -28.80 1.74
C ILE A 58 -1.09 -28.93 2.04
N GLY A 59 -0.73 -29.69 3.09
CA GLY A 59 0.65 -29.83 3.55
C GLY A 59 1.02 -28.87 4.68
N ASN A 60 2.33 -28.72 4.94
CA ASN A 60 2.83 -27.86 6.01
C ASN A 60 3.85 -26.85 5.46
N ILE A 61 3.50 -25.57 5.54
CA ILE A 61 4.35 -24.41 5.27
C ILE A 61 5.25 -24.21 6.50
N PRO A 62 6.57 -24.36 6.37
CA PRO A 62 7.49 -24.23 7.49
C PRO A 62 7.51 -22.81 8.06
N ASP A 63 7.77 -22.72 9.36
CA ASP A 63 8.04 -21.45 10.02
C ASP A 63 9.36 -20.85 9.50
N GLY A 64 9.40 -19.52 9.37
CA GLY A 64 10.57 -18.77 8.93
C GLY A 64 10.36 -18.03 7.61
N ILE A 65 11.46 -17.56 7.04
CA ILE A 65 11.45 -16.74 5.83
C ILE A 65 11.25 -17.63 4.60
N ILE A 66 10.23 -17.31 3.81
CA ILE A 66 9.95 -17.93 2.52
C ILE A 66 10.16 -16.90 1.41
N ARG A 67 10.87 -17.30 0.36
CA ARG A 67 11.18 -16.43 -0.78
C ARG A 67 10.40 -16.80 -2.03
N GLN A 68 10.17 -15.79 -2.85
CA GLN A 68 9.70 -15.93 -4.22
C GLN A 68 10.65 -15.16 -5.13
N TYR A 69 10.92 -15.73 -6.30
CA TYR A 69 11.87 -15.20 -7.26
C TYR A 69 11.16 -14.78 -8.55
N TYR A 70 11.73 -13.81 -9.24
CA TYR A 70 11.48 -13.53 -10.64
C TYR A 70 12.01 -14.68 -11.52
N ASP A 71 11.59 -14.72 -12.78
CA ASP A 71 12.09 -15.68 -13.76
C ASP A 71 13.60 -15.49 -14.04
N SER A 72 14.11 -14.27 -13.86
CA SER A 72 15.53 -13.94 -13.92
C SER A 72 16.35 -14.53 -12.76
N GLY A 73 15.70 -15.04 -11.71
CA GLY A 73 16.34 -15.55 -10.50
C GLY A 73 16.61 -14.50 -9.43
N ASN A 74 16.29 -13.22 -9.68
CA ASN A 74 16.32 -12.19 -8.64
C ASN A 74 15.16 -12.36 -7.65
N ILE A 75 15.34 -11.95 -6.40
CA ILE A 75 14.31 -12.04 -5.37
C ILE A 75 13.17 -11.08 -5.73
N PHE A 76 11.94 -11.58 -5.77
CA PHE A 76 10.73 -10.78 -5.92
C PHE A 76 10.13 -10.44 -4.55
N MET A 77 10.13 -11.40 -3.62
CA MET A 77 9.49 -11.23 -2.33
C MET A 77 10.12 -12.13 -1.26
N GLU A 78 10.20 -11.60 -0.04
CA GLU A 78 10.50 -12.33 1.18
C GLU A 78 9.36 -12.12 2.19
N THR A 79 8.93 -13.17 2.87
CA THR A 79 7.88 -13.05 3.88
C THR A 79 8.07 -14.10 4.97
N ASN A 80 7.84 -13.74 6.22
CA ASN A 80 7.92 -14.69 7.32
C ASN A 80 6.60 -15.46 7.49
N TYR A 81 6.71 -16.76 7.71
CA TYR A 81 5.60 -17.64 8.07
C TYR A 81 5.73 -18.14 9.50
N LYS A 82 4.58 -18.34 10.14
CA LYS A 82 4.42 -18.98 11.45
C LYS A 82 3.10 -19.75 11.47
N ASN A 83 3.13 -21.02 11.85
CA ASN A 83 1.94 -21.88 11.93
C ASN A 83 1.09 -21.85 10.64
N ASN A 84 1.72 -22.05 9.48
CA ASN A 84 1.07 -22.01 8.16
C ASN A 84 0.48 -20.65 7.73
N ARG A 85 0.78 -19.56 8.45
CA ARG A 85 0.28 -18.21 8.14
C ARG A 85 1.43 -17.26 7.95
N GLN A 86 1.27 -16.26 7.08
CA GLN A 86 2.17 -15.11 7.05
C GLN A 86 2.05 -14.38 8.39
N ASP A 87 3.18 -14.20 9.06
CA ASP A 87 3.29 -13.50 10.34
C ASP A 87 4.70 -12.95 10.47
N GLY A 88 4.86 -11.63 10.42
CA GLY A 88 6.13 -10.94 10.42
C GLY A 88 6.27 -9.98 9.25
N ILE A 89 7.51 -9.60 8.97
CA ILE A 89 7.83 -8.65 7.91
C ILE A 89 7.61 -9.32 6.54
N ILE A 90 7.00 -8.56 5.63
CA ILE A 90 6.98 -8.85 4.19
C ILE A 90 7.77 -7.77 3.47
N LYS A 91 8.59 -8.18 2.50
CA LYS A 91 9.34 -7.31 1.61
C LYS A 91 9.12 -7.73 0.18
N LEU A 92 8.93 -6.76 -0.70
CA LEU A 92 8.90 -6.95 -2.14
C LEU A 92 10.02 -6.13 -2.74
N TYR A 93 10.63 -6.65 -3.79
CA TYR A 93 11.79 -6.05 -4.44
C TYR A 93 11.49 -5.84 -5.92
N TYR A 94 12.07 -4.80 -6.49
CA TYR A 94 12.20 -4.63 -7.92
C TYR A 94 13.14 -5.68 -8.50
N GLU A 95 13.04 -5.93 -9.81
CA GLU A 95 13.92 -6.90 -10.48
C GLU A 95 15.40 -6.50 -10.43
N ASN A 96 15.71 -5.21 -10.27
CA ASN A 96 17.07 -4.71 -10.04
C ASN A 96 17.58 -4.96 -8.59
N GLY A 97 16.80 -5.62 -7.74
CA GLY A 97 17.13 -5.96 -6.35
C GLY A 97 16.85 -4.86 -5.32
N LYS A 98 16.42 -3.66 -5.74
CA LYS A 98 16.06 -2.58 -4.81
C LYS A 98 14.71 -2.86 -4.15
N LEU A 99 14.54 -2.36 -2.92
CA LEU A 99 13.30 -2.55 -2.16
C LEU A 99 12.15 -1.78 -2.84
N MET A 100 11.07 -2.49 -3.18
CA MET A 100 9.87 -1.92 -3.78
C MET A 100 8.81 -1.61 -2.73
N SER A 101 8.61 -2.50 -1.76
CA SER A 101 7.70 -2.25 -0.65
C SER A 101 8.03 -3.13 0.56
N GLU A 102 7.60 -2.67 1.72
CA GLU A 102 7.68 -3.44 2.96
C GLU A 102 6.49 -3.16 3.87
N GLY A 103 6.19 -4.11 4.74
CA GLY A 103 5.17 -3.98 5.76
C GLY A 103 5.22 -5.14 6.74
N TYR A 104 4.26 -5.17 7.66
CA TYR A 104 4.09 -6.26 8.60
C TYR A 104 2.75 -6.95 8.35
N ILE A 105 2.76 -8.29 8.39
CA ILE A 105 1.58 -9.13 8.31
C ILE A 105 1.44 -9.85 9.65
N LYS A 106 0.23 -9.89 10.21
CA LYS A 106 -0.12 -10.70 11.38
C LYS A 106 -1.23 -11.65 10.99
N GLU A 107 -1.00 -12.96 11.09
CA GLU A 107 -1.98 -13.99 10.75
C GLU A 107 -2.67 -13.76 9.37
N ASN A 108 -1.87 -13.61 8.31
CA ASN A 108 -2.30 -13.33 6.94
C ASN A 108 -2.98 -11.95 6.71
N LYS A 109 -2.97 -11.05 7.70
CA LYS A 109 -3.57 -9.71 7.59
C LYS A 109 -2.52 -8.62 7.78
N SER A 110 -2.50 -7.59 6.93
CA SER A 110 -1.62 -6.44 7.12
C SER A 110 -1.87 -5.75 8.46
N GLU A 111 -0.80 -5.37 9.15
CA GLU A 111 -0.83 -4.74 10.46
C GLU A 111 0.31 -3.72 10.55
N GLY A 112 0.06 -2.54 11.12
CA GLY A 112 1.03 -1.46 11.21
C GLY A 112 1.31 -0.77 9.88
N ILE A 113 2.46 -0.10 9.80
CA ILE A 113 2.83 0.75 8.67
C ILE A 113 3.36 -0.12 7.52
N SER A 114 2.81 0.12 6.33
CA SER A 114 3.35 -0.38 5.06
C SER A 114 3.91 0.80 4.26
N LYS A 115 5.02 0.59 3.55
CA LYS A 115 5.66 1.58 2.70
C LYS A 115 5.91 1.02 1.31
N THR A 116 5.80 1.88 0.31
CA THR A 116 6.20 1.61 -1.08
C THR A 116 7.24 2.63 -1.49
N TYR A 117 8.24 2.19 -2.22
CA TYR A 117 9.37 2.97 -2.68
C TYR A 117 9.42 2.95 -4.21
N ASN A 118 9.99 3.98 -4.83
CA ASN A 118 10.37 3.94 -6.24
C ASN A 118 11.73 3.24 -6.42
N GLU A 119 12.18 3.09 -7.68
CA GLU A 119 13.49 2.48 -7.95
C GLU A 119 14.68 3.32 -7.47
N ASP A 120 14.51 4.58 -7.06
CA ASP A 120 15.57 5.38 -6.43
C ASP A 120 15.58 5.25 -4.90
N GLY A 121 14.64 4.49 -4.33
CA GLY A 121 14.49 4.29 -2.88
C GLY A 121 13.73 5.42 -2.18
N LEU A 122 13.11 6.34 -2.93
CA LEU A 122 12.24 7.37 -2.37
C LEU A 122 10.88 6.76 -2.01
N VAL A 123 10.36 7.11 -0.83
CA VAL A 123 9.03 6.67 -0.39
C VAL A 123 7.98 7.33 -1.26
N MET A 124 7.14 6.53 -1.91
CA MET A 124 6.03 6.97 -2.75
C MET A 124 4.69 6.87 -2.03
N GLU A 125 4.56 5.90 -1.12
CA GLU A 125 3.35 5.71 -0.31
C GLU A 125 3.71 5.20 1.08
N GLU A 126 2.98 5.67 2.09
CA GLU A 126 2.98 5.10 3.45
C GLU A 126 1.54 4.98 3.95
N SER A 127 1.12 3.79 4.38
CA SER A 127 -0.25 3.49 4.80
C SER A 127 -0.26 2.67 6.08
N ASN A 128 -1.07 3.05 7.07
CA ASN A 128 -1.23 2.28 8.31
C ASN A 128 -2.41 1.29 8.21
N TYR A 129 -2.17 0.05 8.64
CA TYR A 129 -3.14 -1.03 8.61
C TYR A 129 -3.42 -1.60 10.00
N LYS A 130 -4.64 -2.10 10.18
CA LYS A 130 -5.05 -2.89 11.34
C LYS A 130 -5.97 -3.99 10.88
N ASN A 131 -5.65 -5.25 11.20
CA ASN A 131 -6.43 -6.41 10.78
C ASN A 131 -6.75 -6.44 9.26
N GLY A 132 -5.78 -6.06 8.43
CA GLY A 132 -5.89 -6.07 6.97
C GLY A 132 -6.70 -4.92 6.37
N LYS A 133 -7.06 -3.91 7.16
CA LYS A 133 -7.79 -2.71 6.69
C LYS A 133 -6.98 -1.45 6.98
N LEU A 134 -7.08 -0.45 6.11
CA LEU A 134 -6.53 0.88 6.39
C LEU A 134 -7.14 1.44 7.67
N ASP A 135 -6.30 1.81 8.63
CA ASP A 135 -6.71 2.36 9.91
C ASP A 135 -5.61 3.30 10.41
N GLY A 136 -5.86 4.61 10.38
CA GLY A 136 -4.84 5.63 10.62
C GLY A 136 -4.62 6.54 9.40
N ILE A 137 -3.40 7.05 9.24
CA ILE A 137 -3.04 7.93 8.13
C ILE A 137 -2.51 7.10 6.97
N SER A 138 -2.93 7.47 5.76
CA SER A 138 -2.28 7.08 4.50
C SER A 138 -1.75 8.34 3.82
N ARG A 139 -0.54 8.26 3.26
CA ARG A 139 0.17 9.35 2.59
C ARG A 139 0.71 8.89 1.26
N GLU A 140 0.66 9.79 0.29
CA GLU A 140 1.33 9.65 -1.01
C GLU A 140 2.31 10.81 -1.19
N TYR A 141 3.38 10.56 -1.93
CA TYR A 141 4.45 11.53 -2.18
C TYR A 141 4.66 11.73 -3.68
N TYR A 142 5.15 12.91 -4.05
CA TYR A 142 5.69 13.20 -5.38
C TYR A 142 7.09 12.59 -5.54
N GLU A 143 7.57 12.47 -6.77
CA GLU A 143 8.96 12.06 -7.07
C GLU A 143 10.00 13.03 -6.46
N SER A 144 9.60 14.28 -6.20
CA SER A 144 10.40 15.25 -5.45
C SER A 144 10.51 14.96 -3.94
N GLY A 145 9.83 13.92 -3.44
CA GLY A 145 9.73 13.56 -2.02
C GLY A 145 8.76 14.42 -1.21
N LYS A 146 8.10 15.41 -1.84
CA LYS A 146 7.09 16.26 -1.19
C LYS A 146 5.78 15.53 -1.01
N LEU A 147 5.05 15.85 0.05
CA LEU A 147 3.74 15.27 0.33
C LEU A 147 2.75 15.65 -0.78
N LYS A 148 2.13 14.63 -1.40
CA LYS A 148 1.14 14.78 -2.47
C LYS A 148 -0.28 14.69 -1.92
N SER A 149 -0.53 13.75 -1.03
CA SER A 149 -1.82 13.60 -0.37
C SER A 149 -1.67 12.97 1.00
N GLU A 150 -2.61 13.27 1.90
CA GLU A 150 -2.79 12.53 3.15
C GLU A 150 -4.28 12.32 3.42
N SER A 151 -4.65 11.14 3.93
CA SER A 151 -6.03 10.80 4.20
C SER A 151 -6.17 9.99 5.49
N LYS A 152 -7.21 10.31 6.28
CA LYS A 152 -7.54 9.60 7.51
C LYS A 152 -8.50 8.45 7.23
N TYR A 153 -8.13 7.25 7.66
CA TYR A 153 -8.92 6.04 7.55
C TYR A 153 -9.27 5.47 8.92
N LYS A 154 -10.43 4.83 8.99
CA LYS A 154 -10.86 3.99 10.11
C LYS A 154 -11.59 2.77 9.56
N ASN A 155 -11.14 1.57 9.93
CA ASN A 155 -11.72 0.30 9.47
C ASN A 155 -11.91 0.21 7.94
N GLY A 156 -10.94 0.71 7.18
CA GLY A 156 -10.93 0.68 5.71
C GLY A 156 -11.78 1.76 5.04
N LYS A 157 -12.34 2.71 5.80
CA LYS A 157 -13.14 3.83 5.28
C LYS A 157 -12.47 5.16 5.57
N LEU A 158 -12.49 6.08 4.61
CA LEU A 158 -12.17 7.49 4.80
C LEU A 158 -13.06 8.05 5.90
N ASN A 159 -12.44 8.52 6.97
CA ASN A 159 -13.13 9.01 8.15
C ASN A 159 -12.29 10.08 8.86
N GLY A 160 -12.62 11.33 8.58
CA GLY A 160 -11.85 12.51 8.95
C GLY A 160 -11.40 13.30 7.73
N THR A 161 -10.33 14.07 7.89
CA THR A 161 -9.80 14.94 6.84
C THR A 161 -9.02 14.15 5.79
N SER A 162 -9.21 14.52 4.53
CA SER A 162 -8.35 14.16 3.40
C SER A 162 -7.83 15.44 2.77
N LYS A 163 -6.53 15.48 2.48
CA LYS A 163 -5.85 16.64 1.91
C LYS A 163 -5.05 16.22 0.69
N LYS A 164 -4.99 17.12 -0.28
CA LYS A 164 -4.08 17.05 -1.43
C LYS A 164 -3.29 18.33 -1.50
N TYR A 165 -2.07 18.23 -1.99
CA TYR A 165 -1.14 19.33 -2.06
C TYR A 165 -0.69 19.51 -3.52
N TYR A 166 -0.31 20.73 -3.88
CA TYR A 166 0.48 21.00 -5.07
C TYR A 166 1.95 20.61 -4.82
N GLU A 167 2.72 20.44 -5.89
CA GLU A 167 4.14 20.10 -5.77
C GLU A 167 4.99 21.25 -5.18
N ASN A 168 4.48 22.48 -5.16
CA ASN A 168 5.11 23.57 -4.42
C ASN A 168 4.93 23.43 -2.88
N GLY A 169 4.09 22.51 -2.41
CA GLY A 169 3.78 22.25 -1.00
C GLY A 169 2.50 22.92 -0.49
N ASN A 170 1.89 23.80 -1.29
CA ASN A 170 0.64 24.45 -0.91
C ASN A 170 -0.52 23.44 -0.95
N LEU A 171 -1.46 23.60 -0.03
CA LEU A 171 -2.68 22.80 0.00
C LEU A 171 -3.49 23.08 -1.28
N SER A 172 -3.98 22.05 -1.95
CA SER A 172 -4.84 22.18 -3.13
C SER A 172 -6.29 21.87 -2.82
N ILE A 173 -6.53 20.83 -2.00
CA ILE A 173 -7.87 20.37 -1.61
C ILE A 173 -7.85 19.92 -0.15
N GLU A 174 -8.89 20.25 0.59
CA GLU A 174 -9.17 19.72 1.94
C GLU A 174 -10.64 19.32 2.05
N ASN A 175 -10.89 18.04 2.32
CA ASN A 175 -12.21 17.43 2.41
C ASN A 175 -12.44 16.77 3.76
N GLU A 176 -13.66 16.85 4.28
CA GLU A 176 -14.10 16.14 5.47
C GLU A 176 -15.01 14.95 5.11
N TYR A 177 -14.62 13.76 5.53
CA TYR A 177 -15.36 12.52 5.30
C TYR A 177 -15.88 11.91 6.60
N ASN A 178 -17.04 11.27 6.52
CA ASN A 178 -17.56 10.35 7.51
C ASN A 178 -17.94 9.05 6.79
N ASN A 179 -17.20 7.96 7.07
CA ASN A 179 -17.41 6.64 6.46
C ASN A 179 -17.52 6.67 4.92
N ASN A 180 -16.50 7.19 4.23
CA ASN A 180 -16.42 7.39 2.77
C ASN A 180 -17.37 8.44 2.19
N VAL A 181 -18.22 9.08 3.00
CA VAL A 181 -19.18 10.08 2.52
C VAL A 181 -18.70 11.48 2.89
N LEU A 182 -18.64 12.39 1.91
CA LEU A 182 -18.36 13.81 2.16
C LEU A 182 -19.37 14.37 3.16
N ASN A 183 -18.91 14.84 4.30
CA ASN A 183 -19.77 15.31 5.37
C ASN A 183 -19.02 16.31 6.24
N GLY A 184 -19.22 17.59 5.95
CA GLY A 184 -18.44 18.68 6.52
C GLY A 184 -18.03 19.71 5.48
N THR A 185 -16.86 20.31 5.66
CA THR A 185 -16.35 21.33 4.73
C THR A 185 -15.53 20.68 3.61
N CYS A 186 -15.72 21.16 2.39
CA CYS A 186 -14.79 20.98 1.27
C CYS A 186 -14.18 22.34 0.94
N LYS A 187 -12.85 22.39 0.81
CA LYS A 187 -12.12 23.59 0.42
C LYS A 187 -11.20 23.25 -0.74
N THR A 188 -11.13 24.16 -1.70
CA THR A 188 -10.12 24.13 -2.77
C THR A 188 -9.31 25.42 -2.70
N TYR A 189 -8.08 25.36 -3.16
CA TYR A 189 -7.13 26.44 -3.08
C TYR A 189 -6.46 26.63 -4.43
N TYR A 190 -6.04 27.85 -4.71
CA TYR A 190 -5.16 28.16 -5.82
C TYR A 190 -3.73 27.70 -5.50
N GLU A 191 -2.90 27.57 -6.54
CA GLU A 191 -1.51 27.15 -6.38
C GLU A 191 -0.68 28.13 -5.54
N ASN A 192 -1.07 29.42 -5.49
CA ASN A 192 -0.47 30.43 -4.62
C ASN A 192 -0.85 30.27 -3.13
N GLY A 193 -1.73 29.32 -2.78
CA GLY A 193 -2.19 29.04 -1.42
C GLY A 193 -3.47 29.77 -1.01
N GLU A 194 -3.98 30.68 -1.83
CA GLU A 194 -5.23 31.41 -1.54
C GLU A 194 -6.46 30.51 -1.71
N LEU A 195 -7.48 30.75 -0.89
CA LEU A 195 -8.72 29.97 -0.92
C LEU A 195 -9.47 30.23 -2.23
N CYS A 196 -9.76 29.19 -3.00
CA CYS A 196 -10.52 29.27 -4.26
C CYS A 196 -12.01 29.03 -4.01
N GLU A 197 -12.34 27.97 -3.28
CA GLU A 197 -13.72 27.61 -2.99
C GLU A 197 -13.87 27.03 -1.58
N LYS A 198 -15.01 27.30 -0.94
CA LYS A 198 -15.42 26.68 0.32
C LYS A 198 -16.88 26.28 0.26
N MET A 199 -17.13 24.97 0.31
CA MET A 199 -18.45 24.35 0.23
C MET A 199 -18.79 23.61 1.53
N LYS A 200 -20.09 23.46 1.80
CA LYS A 200 -20.60 22.65 2.92
C LYS A 200 -21.39 21.45 2.39
N TYR A 201 -20.96 20.26 2.81
CA TYR A 201 -21.59 18.99 2.48
C TYR A 201 -22.26 18.36 3.70
N SER A 202 -23.39 17.71 3.49
CA SER A 202 -24.08 16.85 4.44
C SER A 202 -24.51 15.56 3.74
N LYS A 203 -24.04 14.41 4.24
CA LYS A 203 -24.35 13.10 3.66
C LYS A 203 -24.10 13.02 2.14
N GLY A 204 -22.98 13.56 1.68
CA GLY A 204 -22.54 13.51 0.29
C GLY A 204 -23.16 14.58 -0.61
N LYS A 205 -24.03 15.44 -0.08
CA LYS A 205 -24.73 16.48 -0.85
C LYS A 205 -24.35 17.87 -0.39
N LEU A 206 -24.25 18.83 -1.30
CA LEU A 206 -24.15 20.25 -0.99
C LEU A 206 -25.39 20.68 -0.20
N ASP A 207 -25.21 21.05 1.06
CA ASP A 207 -26.29 21.49 1.96
C ASP A 207 -25.73 22.56 2.91
N GLY A 208 -26.01 23.83 2.56
CA GLY A 208 -25.46 25.00 3.23
C GLY A 208 -24.96 26.06 2.25
N THR A 209 -23.98 26.84 2.68
CA THR A 209 -23.40 27.93 1.88
C THR A 209 -22.16 27.45 1.13
N SER A 210 -22.09 27.76 -0.17
CA SER A 210 -20.85 27.75 -0.95
C SER A 210 -20.33 29.18 -1.12
N LYS A 211 -19.01 29.35 -1.12
CA LYS A 211 -18.33 30.61 -1.44
C LYS A 211 -17.19 30.33 -2.41
N THR A 212 -17.14 31.10 -3.48
CA THR A 212 -16.02 31.11 -4.44
C THR A 212 -15.33 32.46 -4.35
N TYR A 213 -14.00 32.47 -4.46
CA TYR A 213 -13.17 33.66 -4.30
C TYR A 213 -12.33 33.87 -5.55
N TYR A 214 -11.85 35.10 -5.75
CA TYR A 214 -10.77 35.41 -6.67
C TYR A 214 -9.42 35.10 -6.01
N GLU A 215 -8.36 35.00 -6.81
CA GLU A 215 -6.98 34.81 -6.32
C GLU A 215 -6.48 35.91 -5.37
N ASN A 216 -7.11 37.09 -5.37
CA ASN A 216 -6.81 38.16 -4.42
C ASN A 216 -7.59 38.04 -3.08
N GLY A 217 -8.26 36.91 -2.85
CA GLY A 217 -9.04 36.62 -1.66
C GLY A 217 -10.44 37.27 -1.61
N LYS A 218 -10.81 38.13 -2.57
CA LYS A 218 -12.15 38.75 -2.61
C LYS A 218 -13.20 37.71 -3.01
N ILE A 219 -14.36 37.72 -2.34
CA ILE A 219 -15.46 36.82 -2.69
C ILE A 219 -15.96 37.18 -4.10
N MET A 220 -16.14 36.16 -4.93
CA MET A 220 -16.74 36.26 -6.26
C MET A 220 -18.22 35.83 -6.24
N TYR A 221 -18.51 34.70 -5.60
CA TYR A 221 -19.88 34.18 -5.45
C TYR A 221 -20.15 33.72 -4.03
N LYS A 222 -21.39 33.90 -3.59
CA LYS A 222 -21.96 33.25 -2.40
C LYS A 222 -23.26 32.59 -2.79
N GLU A 223 -23.33 31.28 -2.67
CA GLU A 223 -24.49 30.49 -3.06
C GLU A 223 -25.05 29.72 -1.86
N LYS A 224 -26.36 29.47 -1.86
CA LYS A 224 -27.03 28.63 -0.85
C LYS A 224 -27.60 27.40 -1.53
N TYR A 225 -27.33 26.24 -0.95
CA TYR A 225 -27.78 24.94 -1.45
C TYR A 225 -28.61 24.20 -0.42
N LYS A 226 -29.56 23.41 -0.89
CA LYS A 226 -30.28 22.40 -0.11
C LYS A 226 -30.28 21.09 -0.87
N ARG A 227 -29.51 20.10 -0.39
CA ARG A 227 -29.40 18.76 -1.01
C ARG A 227 -29.11 18.84 -2.51
N ASP A 228 -28.02 19.52 -2.85
CA ASP A 228 -27.53 19.79 -4.22
C ASP A 228 -28.38 20.77 -5.04
N SER A 229 -29.61 21.08 -4.62
CA SER A 229 -30.41 22.12 -5.27
C SER A 229 -29.94 23.51 -4.85
N LYS A 230 -29.52 24.32 -5.81
CA LYS A 230 -29.21 25.73 -5.58
C LYS A 230 -30.49 26.52 -5.29
N ILE A 231 -30.47 27.27 -4.20
CA ILE A 231 -31.60 28.04 -3.68
C ILE A 231 -31.39 29.54 -3.91
N ASP A 232 -30.16 30.02 -3.81
CA ASP A 232 -29.84 31.44 -3.91
C ASP A 232 -28.41 31.65 -4.41
N THR A 233 -28.14 32.80 -5.03
CA THR A 233 -26.83 33.19 -5.56
C THR A 233 -26.66 34.70 -5.47
N ILE A 234 -25.59 35.11 -4.80
CA ILE A 234 -25.12 36.50 -4.77
C ILE A 234 -23.78 36.56 -5.50
N LYS A 235 -23.71 37.40 -6.53
CA LYS A 235 -22.47 37.72 -7.25
C LYS A 235 -21.89 39.03 -6.71
N TYR A 236 -20.57 39.07 -6.55
CA TYR A 236 -19.84 40.24 -6.11
C TYR A 236 -18.95 40.76 -7.24
N ASP A 237 -18.81 42.08 -7.32
CA ASP A 237 -17.94 42.71 -8.32
C ASP A 237 -16.46 42.59 -7.93
N LYS A 238 -15.62 42.38 -8.93
CA LYS A 238 -14.15 42.44 -8.80
C LYS A 238 -13.68 43.89 -8.71
N LYS A 239 -14.09 44.63 -7.67
CA LYS A 239 -13.47 45.93 -7.31
C LYS A 239 -12.28 45.65 -6.42
#